data_AF-A0A7V2S5X5-F1
#
_entry.id   AF-A0A7V2S5X5-F1
#
_cell.length_a   1.000
_cell.length_b   1.000
_cell.length_c   1.000
_cell.angle_alpha   90.00
_cell.angle_beta   90.00
_cell.angle_gamma   90.00
#
_symmetry.space_group_name_H-M   'P 1'
#
loop_
_entity.id
_entity.type
_entity.pdbx_description
1 polymer ?
#
loop_
_entity_poly.entity_id
_entity_poly.type
_entity_poly.pdbx_seq_one_letter_code
_entity_poly.pdbx_strand_id
1 'polypeptide(L)'
;MSKRRVVVTGLGIVSPVGLNIKESWESILAGKSGAATITEFDTEGYPCTFACQVKDFDASLYIPKKDLKKMDTFIHYGIAAGAQAIEDSGLEITEENAERIGVSIGSGIGGLPMIEKNKDALDKGGARKVSPFMVPGSIINMISGNLSI
;
A
#
# COMPACT_ATOMS: atom_id res chain seq x y z
N MET A 1 13.59 33.94 -5.21
CA MET A 1 12.34 33.31 -4.72
C MET A 1 12.39 33.25 -3.20
N SER A 2 11.36 33.71 -2.49
CA SER A 2 11.25 33.45 -1.05
C SER A 2 10.97 31.96 -0.82
N LYS A 3 11.63 31.36 0.18
CA LYS A 3 11.34 29.98 0.60
C LYS A 3 9.98 29.94 1.28
N ARG A 4 9.13 29.00 0.89
CA ARG A 4 7.82 28.77 1.53
C ARG A 4 8.05 27.85 2.74
N ARG A 5 7.33 28.11 3.83
CA ARG A 5 7.30 27.18 4.98
C ARG A 5 6.42 25.98 4.61
N VAL A 6 6.81 24.81 5.08
CA VAL A 6 6.07 23.55 4.90
C VAL A 6 5.77 22.99 6.28
N VAL A 7 4.55 22.48 6.46
CA VAL A 7 4.05 21.89 7.70
C VAL A 7 3.39 20.55 7.38
N VAL A 8 3.30 19.66 8.37
CA VAL A 8 2.56 18.39 8.27
C VAL A 8 1.18 18.63 8.90
N THR A 9 0.12 18.36 8.14
CA THR A 9 -1.26 18.59 8.57
C THR A 9 -2.07 17.32 8.77
N GLY A 10 -1.65 16.20 8.18
CA GLY A 10 -2.30 14.91 8.36
C GLY A 10 -1.33 13.75 8.22
N LEU A 11 -1.66 12.64 8.88
CA LEU A 11 -0.86 11.41 8.92
C LEU A 11 -1.76 10.21 8.66
N GLY A 12 -1.19 9.19 8.01
CA GLY A 12 -1.85 7.91 7.79
C GLY A 12 -0.83 6.78 7.80
N ILE A 13 -1.24 5.61 8.26
CA ILE A 13 -0.34 4.47 8.39
C ILE A 13 -1.11 3.15 8.32
N VAL A 14 -0.52 2.17 7.64
CA VAL A 14 -0.88 0.77 7.75
C VAL A 14 0.39 0.03 8.16
N SER A 15 0.38 -0.61 9.33
CA SER A 15 1.58 -1.23 9.91
C SER A 15 1.29 -2.57 10.60
N PRO A 16 2.34 -3.36 10.89
CA PRO A 16 2.21 -4.62 11.64
C PRO A 16 1.73 -4.46 13.10
N VAL A 17 1.70 -3.22 13.62
CA VAL A 17 1.32 -2.93 15.02
C VAL A 17 0.07 -2.05 15.13
N GLY A 18 -0.58 -1.75 14.01
CA GLY A 18 -1.82 -0.96 13.97
C GLY A 18 -2.18 -0.56 12.53
N LEU A 19 -3.48 -0.42 12.26
CA LEU A 19 -4.00 -0.11 10.93
C LEU A 19 -4.34 1.39 10.75
N ASN A 20 -4.10 2.20 11.78
CA ASN A 20 -4.20 3.65 11.76
C ASN A 20 -3.19 4.28 12.73
N ILE A 21 -3.09 5.62 12.72
CA ILE A 21 -2.10 6.36 13.52
C ILE A 21 -2.30 6.15 15.01
N LYS A 22 -3.55 6.19 15.49
CA LYS A 22 -3.86 6.03 16.91
C LYS A 22 -3.41 4.67 17.43
N GLU A 23 -3.85 3.60 16.78
CA GLU A 23 -3.49 2.23 17.16
C GLU A 23 -1.99 1.98 17.07
N SER A 24 -1.36 2.39 15.97
CA SER A 24 0.07 2.18 15.75
C SER A 24 0.88 2.91 16.83
N TRP A 25 0.51 4.15 17.15
CA TRP A 25 1.20 4.96 18.14
C TRP A 25 1.05 4.40 19.56
N GLU A 26 -0.16 4.01 19.95
CA GLU A 26 -0.43 3.36 21.24
C GLU A 26 0.37 2.05 21.38
N SER A 27 0.42 1.23 20.33
CA SER A 27 1.21 -0.01 20.32
C SER A 27 2.71 0.24 20.44
N ILE A 28 3.23 1.27 19.75
CA ILE A 28 4.65 1.64 19.82
C ILE A 28 5.02 2.11 21.23
N LEU A 29 4.22 3.00 21.83
CA LEU A 29 4.46 3.48 23.20
C LEU A 29 4.39 2.36 24.24
N ALA A 30 3.56 1.34 23.99
CA ALA A 30 3.46 0.15 24.84
C ALA A 30 4.54 -0.92 24.56
N GLY A 31 5.45 -0.70 23.60
CA GLY A 31 6.50 -1.65 23.25
C GLY A 31 5.99 -2.95 22.64
N LYS A 32 4.82 -2.92 21.98
CA LYS A 32 4.25 -4.12 21.33
C LYS A 32 5.04 -4.48 20.07
N SER A 33 5.43 -5.74 19.96
CA SER A 33 6.09 -6.27 18.76
C SER A 33 5.08 -6.64 17.68
N GLY A 34 5.38 -6.31 16.42
CA GLY A 34 4.64 -6.78 15.25
C GLY A 34 5.16 -8.09 14.65
N ALA A 35 6.27 -8.62 15.17
CA ALA A 35 6.88 -9.85 14.65
C ALA A 35 6.04 -11.09 15.01
N ALA A 36 5.81 -11.95 14.04
CA ALA A 36 5.16 -13.25 14.21
C ALA A 36 5.69 -14.25 13.18
N THR A 37 5.39 -15.53 13.37
CA THR A 37 5.62 -16.57 12.36
C THR A 37 4.90 -16.20 11.07
N ILE A 38 5.58 -16.36 9.93
CA ILE A 38 5.01 -16.11 8.59
C ILE A 38 3.81 -17.01 8.36
N THR A 39 2.72 -16.43 7.83
CA THR A 39 1.48 -17.18 7.56
C THR A 39 1.01 -17.07 6.11
N GLU A 40 1.58 -16.18 5.28
CA GLU A 40 1.17 -16.05 3.87
C GLU A 40 1.64 -17.20 2.99
N PHE A 41 2.72 -17.88 3.36
CA PHE A 41 3.30 -18.98 2.59
C PHE A 41 4.02 -19.99 3.51
N ASP A 42 4.26 -21.18 2.98
CA ASP A 42 5.02 -22.23 3.67
C ASP A 42 6.51 -21.88 3.74
N THR A 43 7.07 -21.92 4.94
CA THR A 43 8.46 -21.56 5.22
C THR A 43 9.36 -22.79 5.43
N GLU A 44 8.88 -24.01 5.15
CA GLU A 44 9.73 -25.20 5.18
C GLU A 44 10.99 -25.02 4.31
N GLY A 45 12.17 -25.24 4.92
CA GLY A 45 13.46 -25.05 4.25
C GLY A 45 13.98 -23.60 4.19
N TYR A 46 13.24 -22.61 4.68
CA TYR A 46 13.71 -21.23 4.76
C TYR A 46 14.55 -20.99 6.03
N PRO A 47 15.65 -20.21 5.94
CA PRO A 47 16.46 -19.85 7.12
C PRO A 47 15.78 -18.82 8.04
N CYS A 48 14.73 -18.14 7.55
CA CYS A 48 13.94 -17.17 8.30
C CYS A 48 12.45 -17.53 8.17
N THR A 49 11.75 -17.66 9.29
CA THR A 49 10.36 -18.14 9.36
C THR A 49 9.42 -17.15 10.04
N PHE A 50 9.88 -15.93 10.30
CA PHE A 50 9.10 -14.88 10.96
C PHE A 50 9.22 -13.55 10.20
N ALA A 51 8.18 -12.72 10.30
CA ALA A 51 8.11 -11.40 9.70
C ALA A 51 7.19 -10.47 10.51
N CYS A 52 7.22 -9.18 10.19
CA CYS A 52 6.24 -8.22 10.68
C CYS A 52 5.17 -8.03 9.60
N GLN A 53 4.20 -8.94 9.55
CA GLN A 53 3.09 -8.88 8.59
C GLN A 53 2.02 -7.90 9.06
N VAL A 54 1.38 -7.21 8.12
CA VAL A 54 0.13 -6.48 8.39
C VAL A 54 -0.98 -7.51 8.58
N LYS A 55 -1.74 -7.39 9.67
CA LYS A 55 -2.82 -8.33 10.05
C LYS A 55 -4.17 -7.65 9.93
N ASP A 56 -5.20 -8.43 9.60
CA ASP A 56 -6.62 -8.01 9.60
C ASP A 56 -6.93 -6.78 8.72
N PHE A 57 -6.07 -6.47 7.76
CA PHE A 57 -6.26 -5.34 6.84
C PHE A 57 -7.30 -5.66 5.77
N ASP A 58 -8.38 -4.87 5.74
CA ASP A 58 -9.40 -4.92 4.69
C ASP A 58 -9.25 -3.75 3.72
N ALA A 59 -8.61 -4.01 2.57
CA ALA A 59 -8.47 -3.05 1.49
C ALA A 59 -9.81 -2.59 0.90
N SER A 60 -10.90 -3.34 1.09
CA SER A 60 -12.22 -3.01 0.52
C SER A 60 -12.88 -1.79 1.20
N LEU A 61 -12.35 -1.35 2.34
CA LEU A 61 -12.73 -0.09 2.99
C LEU A 61 -12.26 1.15 2.22
N TYR A 62 -11.21 1.01 1.39
CA TYR A 62 -10.58 2.12 0.68
C TYR A 62 -10.69 1.99 -0.84
N ILE A 63 -10.82 0.76 -1.35
CA ILE A 63 -10.77 0.46 -2.77
C ILE A 63 -12.05 -0.31 -3.18
N PRO A 64 -12.74 0.09 -4.25
CA PRO A 64 -13.87 -0.66 -4.77
C PRO A 64 -13.51 -2.13 -5.03
N LYS A 65 -14.37 -3.06 -4.60
CA LYS A 65 -14.11 -4.52 -4.71
C LYS A 65 -13.72 -5.00 -6.12
N LYS A 66 -14.23 -4.34 -7.16
CA LYS A 66 -13.93 -4.65 -8.56
C LYS A 66 -12.47 -4.35 -8.96
N ASP A 67 -11.81 -3.45 -8.24
CA ASP A 67 -10.48 -2.94 -8.55
C ASP A 67 -9.38 -3.58 -7.67
N LEU A 68 -9.75 -4.15 -6.51
CA LEU A 68 -8.82 -4.87 -5.62
C LEU A 68 -7.94 -5.89 -6.35
N LYS A 69 -8.53 -6.69 -7.25
CA LYS A 69 -7.81 -7.74 -7.98
C LYS A 69 -6.87 -7.22 -9.07
N LYS A 70 -6.90 -5.92 -9.37
CA LYS A 70 -6.07 -5.26 -10.40
C LYS A 70 -4.80 -4.66 -9.82
N MET A 71 -4.67 -4.64 -8.49
CA MET A 71 -3.61 -3.97 -7.75
C MET A 71 -2.90 -4.97 -6.85
N ASP A 72 -1.58 -4.91 -6.78
CA ASP A 72 -0.82 -5.64 -5.77
C ASP A 72 -0.98 -4.99 -4.39
N THR A 73 -0.74 -5.77 -3.34
CA THR A 73 -0.94 -5.40 -1.94
C THR A 73 -0.21 -4.12 -1.54
N PHE A 74 0.98 -3.85 -2.09
CA PHE A 74 1.70 -2.61 -1.77
C PHE A 74 0.93 -1.34 -2.20
N ILE A 75 0.12 -1.43 -3.26
CA ILE A 75 -0.77 -0.34 -3.69
C ILE A 75 -1.91 -0.18 -2.69
N HIS A 76 -2.47 -1.29 -2.20
CA HIS A 76 -3.56 -1.24 -1.22
C HIS A 76 -3.14 -0.50 0.06
N TYR A 77 -1.96 -0.83 0.58
CA TYR A 77 -1.40 -0.14 1.76
C TYR A 77 -1.17 1.35 1.49
N GLY A 78 -0.62 1.68 0.32
CA GLY A 78 -0.36 3.07 -0.07
C GLY A 78 -1.63 3.91 -0.20
N ILE A 79 -2.68 3.35 -0.80
CA ILE A 79 -3.99 4.02 -0.91
C ILE A 79 -4.63 4.21 0.46
N ALA A 80 -4.65 3.17 1.30
CA ALA A 80 -5.23 3.24 2.64
C ALA A 80 -4.54 4.29 3.52
N ALA A 81 -3.20 4.26 3.57
CA ALA A 81 -2.44 5.25 4.32
C ALA A 81 -2.59 6.67 3.75
N GLY A 82 -2.64 6.81 2.42
CA GLY A 82 -2.89 8.10 1.77
C GLY A 82 -4.28 8.68 2.09
N ALA A 83 -5.32 7.85 2.01
CA ALA A 83 -6.68 8.23 2.34
C ALA A 83 -6.82 8.67 3.81
N GLN A 84 -6.23 7.91 4.74
CA GLN A 84 -6.17 8.30 6.16
C GLN A 84 -5.48 9.65 6.36
N ALA A 85 -4.36 9.91 5.67
CA ALA A 85 -3.64 11.17 5.80
C ALA A 85 -4.43 12.37 5.26
N ILE A 86 -5.19 12.19 4.18
CA ILE A 86 -6.08 13.23 3.65
C ILE A 86 -7.21 13.50 4.64
N GLU A 87 -7.86 12.44 5.16
CA GLU A 87 -8.92 12.56 6.16
C GLU A 87 -8.44 13.28 7.44
N ASP A 88 -7.30 12.86 8.01
CA ASP A 88 -6.70 13.46 9.20
C ASP A 88 -6.33 14.94 8.99
N SER A 89 -5.96 15.31 7.76
CA SER A 89 -5.63 16.70 7.42
C SER A 89 -6.83 17.65 7.36
N GLY A 90 -8.05 17.11 7.21
CA GLY A 90 -9.25 17.90 6.94
C GLY A 90 -9.22 18.65 5.60
N LEU A 91 -8.31 18.28 4.68
CA LEU A 91 -8.19 18.91 3.37
C LEU A 91 -9.32 18.46 2.45
N GLU A 92 -10.18 19.40 2.06
CA GLU A 92 -11.15 19.18 0.98
C GLU A 92 -10.52 19.47 -0.38
N ILE A 93 -10.53 18.47 -1.27
CA ILE A 93 -10.02 18.57 -2.63
C ILE A 93 -11.17 18.95 -3.56
N THR A 94 -11.04 20.09 -4.24
CA THR A 94 -12.04 20.63 -5.15
C THR A 94 -11.40 20.94 -6.51
N GLU A 95 -12.21 21.19 -7.54
CA GLU A 95 -11.69 21.60 -8.86
C GLU A 95 -10.81 22.86 -8.78
N GLU A 96 -11.09 23.77 -7.85
CA GLU A 96 -10.34 25.02 -7.69
C GLU A 96 -8.92 24.83 -7.12
N ASN A 97 -8.68 23.75 -6.35
CA ASN A 97 -7.40 23.52 -5.68
C ASN A 97 -6.67 22.26 -6.17
N ALA A 98 -7.30 21.39 -6.97
CA ALA A 98 -6.77 20.11 -7.41
C ALA A 98 -5.39 20.24 -8.09
N GLU A 99 -5.20 21.24 -8.96
CA GLU A 99 -3.92 21.46 -9.68
C GLU A 99 -2.76 21.92 -8.75
N ARG A 100 -3.06 22.22 -7.48
CA ARG A 100 -2.08 22.64 -6.47
C ARG A 100 -1.72 21.53 -5.49
N ILE A 101 -2.36 20.36 -5.61
CA ILE A 101 -2.17 19.20 -4.73
C ILE A 101 -1.51 18.10 -5.56
N GLY A 102 -0.39 17.58 -5.06
CA GLY A 102 0.40 16.56 -5.76
C GLY A 102 0.62 15.33 -4.89
N VAL A 103 0.86 14.19 -5.54
CA VAL A 103 1.11 12.91 -4.87
C VAL A 103 2.52 12.41 -5.21
N SER A 104 3.33 12.17 -4.18
CA SER A 104 4.66 11.60 -4.32
C SER A 104 4.84 10.46 -3.33
N ILE A 105 4.57 9.24 -3.78
CA ILE A 105 4.65 8.04 -2.94
C ILE A 105 5.52 7.01 -3.64
N GLY A 106 6.48 6.46 -2.90
CA GLY A 106 7.44 5.47 -3.37
C GLY A 106 7.18 4.07 -2.82
N SER A 107 7.80 3.08 -3.47
CA SER A 107 7.93 1.71 -3.00
C SER A 107 9.32 1.21 -3.40
N GLY A 108 9.94 0.38 -2.57
CA GLY A 108 11.28 -0.15 -2.86
C GLY A 108 11.27 -1.21 -3.95
N ILE A 109 10.35 -2.18 -3.85
CA ILE A 109 10.31 -3.37 -4.73
C ILE A 109 9.01 -3.41 -5.57
N GLY A 110 7.97 -2.66 -5.21
CA GLY A 110 6.69 -2.69 -5.92
C GLY A 110 5.95 -4.01 -5.75
N GLY A 111 5.22 -4.44 -6.78
CA GLY A 111 4.30 -5.58 -6.73
C GLY A 111 4.96 -6.92 -7.04
N LEU A 112 5.93 -7.32 -6.21
CA LEU A 112 6.64 -8.59 -6.39
C LEU A 112 5.71 -9.81 -6.44
N PRO A 113 4.70 -9.96 -5.54
CA PRO A 113 3.76 -11.09 -5.60
C PRO A 113 2.99 -11.17 -6.93
N MET A 114 2.53 -10.02 -7.45
CA MET A 114 1.87 -9.96 -8.74
C MET A 114 2.80 -10.29 -9.90
N ILE A 115 4.07 -9.89 -9.85
CA ILE A 115 5.09 -10.26 -10.85
C ILE A 115 5.30 -11.78 -10.86
N GLU A 116 5.52 -12.40 -9.70
CA GLU A 116 5.72 -13.85 -9.56
C GLU A 116 4.51 -14.63 -10.10
N LYS A 117 3.30 -14.23 -9.71
CA LYS A 117 2.06 -14.87 -10.19
C LYS A 117 1.90 -14.78 -11.71
N ASN A 118 2.24 -13.65 -12.31
CA ASN A 118 2.14 -13.49 -13.77
C ASN A 118 3.25 -14.23 -14.51
N LYS A 119 4.44 -14.37 -13.91
CA LYS A 119 5.51 -15.21 -14.43
C LYS A 119 5.09 -16.69 -14.46
N ASP A 120 4.50 -17.17 -13.37
CA ASP A 120 3.92 -18.52 -13.30
C ASP A 120 2.86 -18.76 -14.38
N ALA A 121 1.97 -17.78 -14.58
CA ALA A 121 0.92 -17.88 -15.59
C ALA A 121 1.50 -17.91 -17.01
N LEU A 122 2.55 -17.12 -17.26
CA LEU A 122 3.29 -17.12 -18.52
C LEU A 122 3.94 -18.47 -18.79
N ASP A 123 4.62 -19.06 -17.81
CA ASP A 123 5.31 -20.34 -17.98
C ASP A 123 4.33 -21.49 -18.22
N LYS A 124 3.20 -21.50 -17.52
CA LYS A 124 2.19 -22.57 -17.60
C LYS A 124 1.30 -22.49 -18.85
N GLY A 125 1.11 -21.30 -19.42
CA GLY A 125 0.10 -21.12 -20.49
C GLY A 125 0.37 -20.03 -21.52
N GLY A 126 1.59 -19.50 -21.56
CA GLY A 126 2.04 -18.52 -22.55
C GLY A 126 1.47 -17.12 -22.35
N ALA A 127 1.86 -16.21 -23.25
CA ALA A 127 1.62 -14.77 -23.12
C ALA A 127 0.14 -14.38 -22.92
N ARG A 128 -0.81 -15.15 -23.47
CA ARG A 128 -2.25 -14.88 -23.34
C ARG A 128 -2.79 -15.07 -21.91
N LYS A 129 -2.02 -15.71 -21.01
CA LYS A 129 -2.38 -15.90 -19.61
C LYS A 129 -1.90 -14.78 -18.69
N VAL A 130 -1.04 -13.90 -19.18
CA VAL A 130 -0.59 -12.73 -18.42
C VAL A 130 -1.76 -11.77 -18.26
N SER A 131 -1.98 -11.29 -17.03
CA SER A 131 -3.03 -10.33 -16.74
C SER A 131 -2.78 -9.01 -17.49
N PRO A 132 -3.81 -8.39 -18.09
CA PRO A 132 -3.67 -7.03 -18.64
C PRO A 132 -3.37 -5.99 -17.55
N PHE A 133 -3.62 -6.33 -16.28
CA PHE A 133 -3.31 -5.47 -15.14
C PHE A 133 -1.93 -5.75 -14.54
N MET A 134 -1.12 -6.64 -15.11
CA MET A 134 0.21 -6.97 -14.57
C MET A 134 1.09 -5.73 -14.42
N VAL A 135 1.20 -4.92 -15.47
CA VAL A 135 2.00 -3.69 -15.43
C VAL A 135 1.43 -2.65 -14.47
N PRO A 136 0.18 -2.15 -14.64
CA PRO A 136 -0.37 -1.12 -13.75
C PRO A 136 -0.63 -1.62 -12.32
N GLY A 137 -0.69 -2.92 -12.09
CA GLY A 137 -0.84 -3.48 -10.75
C GLY A 137 0.48 -3.67 -10.00
N SER A 138 1.63 -3.58 -10.67
CA SER A 138 2.93 -3.94 -10.08
C SER A 138 3.97 -2.81 -10.05
N ILE A 139 3.89 -1.83 -10.96
CA ILE A 139 4.91 -0.77 -11.04
C ILE A 139 4.73 0.27 -9.92
N ILE A 140 5.86 0.71 -9.35
CA ILE A 140 5.93 1.45 -8.08
C ILE A 140 5.09 2.74 -8.06
N ASN A 141 5.09 3.50 -9.16
CA ASN A 141 4.38 4.77 -9.27
C ASN A 141 2.85 4.64 -9.21
N MET A 142 2.32 3.41 -9.20
CA MET A 142 0.87 3.18 -9.19
C MET A 142 0.23 3.45 -7.84
N ILE A 143 0.99 3.60 -6.74
CA ILE A 143 0.42 4.21 -5.54
C ILE A 143 0.02 5.66 -5.83
N SER A 144 0.96 6.48 -6.33
CA SER A 144 0.69 7.86 -6.71
C SER A 144 -0.42 7.95 -7.76
N GLY A 145 -0.35 7.11 -8.81
CA GLY A 145 -1.33 7.11 -9.89
C GLY A 145 -2.75 6.79 -9.41
N ASN A 146 -2.92 5.77 -8.57
CA ASN A 146 -4.25 5.43 -8.06
C ASN A 146 -4.76 6.40 -7.01
N LEU A 147 -3.90 6.95 -6.14
CA LEU A 147 -4.33 7.91 -5.11
C LEU A 147 -4.69 9.29 -5.71
N SER A 148 -4.15 9.63 -6.89
CA SER A 148 -4.48 10.88 -7.58
C SER A 148 -5.82 10.86 -8.34
N ILE A 149 -6.47 9.70 -8.47
CA ILE A 149 -7.73 9.49 -9.20
C ILE A 149 -8.89 9.44 -8.22
#